data_AF-A0A923Y8V3-F1
#
_entry.id   AF-A0A923Y8V3-F1
#
_cell.length_a   1.000
_cell.length_b   1.000
_cell.length_c   1.000
_cell.angle_alpha   90.00
_cell.angle_beta   90.00
_cell.angle_gamma   90.00
#
_symmetry.space_group_name_H-M   'P 1'
#
loop_
_entity.id
_entity.type
_entity.pdbx_description
1 polymer ?
#
loop_
_entity_poly.entity_id
_entity_poly.type
_entity_poly.pdbx_seq_one_letter_code
_entity_poly.pdbx_strand_id
1 'polypeptide(L)'
;MAEPTVSAPTPAPTPAPTASAPPYAGFLKHNLREYGMLISLVVIMALFQYLTEGTLLQPLNLTNLVLQNSYIVIMALGMLLVIVAGHIDLSVGSVVGFIGALAAVLMVQFEWHFVPATVVCLLAGAAIGAAQGWFVAFFRIPSFIVTLAGMLVFKGLSLALLQGQSVGPFPPTFQLLSSGFIPDWLEGETLRTTSLLAGIGVA
;
A
#
# COMPACT_ATOMS: atom_id res chain seq x y z
N MET A 1 50.51 34.75 -66.99
CA MET A 1 49.28 34.95 -66.19
C MET A 1 49.65 34.57 -64.76
N ALA A 2 49.75 35.55 -63.86
CA ALA A 2 50.06 35.31 -62.45
C ALA A 2 48.77 34.93 -61.73
N GLU A 3 48.74 33.78 -61.05
CA GLU A 3 47.61 33.39 -60.21
C GLU A 3 47.55 34.27 -58.94
N PRO A 4 46.36 34.72 -58.49
CA PRO A 4 46.22 35.51 -57.29
C PRO A 4 46.35 34.63 -56.05
N THR A 5 47.24 35.00 -55.13
CA THR A 5 47.37 34.37 -53.82
C THR A 5 46.17 34.77 -52.94
N VAL A 6 45.24 33.83 -52.75
CA VAL A 6 44.13 33.97 -51.80
C VAL A 6 44.70 33.91 -50.38
N SER A 7 44.65 35.02 -49.65
CA SER A 7 45.04 35.08 -48.23
C SER A 7 44.04 34.29 -47.38
N ALA A 8 44.56 33.44 -46.48
CA ALA A 8 43.73 32.65 -45.58
C ALA A 8 42.95 33.55 -44.59
N PRO A 9 41.72 33.19 -44.20
CA PRO A 9 40.95 33.97 -43.23
C PRO A 9 41.57 33.86 -41.84
N THR A 10 41.68 35.00 -41.14
CA THR A 10 42.13 35.05 -39.74
C THR A 10 41.17 34.25 -38.85
N PRO A 11 41.65 33.38 -37.95
CA PRO A 11 40.79 32.62 -37.05
C PRO A 11 40.02 33.56 -36.11
N ALA A 12 38.71 33.32 -35.97
CA ALA A 12 37.85 34.07 -35.07
C ALA A 12 38.30 33.88 -33.60
N PRO A 13 38.15 34.90 -32.74
CA PRO A 13 38.49 34.78 -31.33
C PRO A 13 37.60 33.73 -30.65
N THR A 14 38.22 32.84 -29.88
CA THR A 14 37.54 31.80 -29.09
C THR A 14 36.59 32.45 -28.08
N PRO A 15 35.31 32.02 -28.00
CA PRO A 15 34.37 32.56 -27.02
C PRO A 15 34.85 32.29 -25.60
N ALA A 16 34.73 33.29 -24.72
CA ALA A 16 35.07 33.18 -23.31
C ALA A 16 34.19 32.12 -22.62
N PRO A 17 34.71 31.40 -21.61
CA PRO A 17 33.94 30.39 -20.89
C PRO A 17 32.75 31.05 -20.18
N THR A 18 31.54 30.65 -20.55
CA THR A 18 30.32 31.06 -19.86
C THR A 18 30.30 30.44 -18.48
N ALA A 19 30.11 31.26 -17.44
CA ALA A 19 30.01 30.81 -16.06
C ALA A 19 28.87 29.79 -15.94
N SER A 20 29.22 28.54 -15.68
CA SER A 20 28.24 27.48 -15.41
C SER A 20 27.51 27.78 -14.11
N ALA A 21 26.17 27.67 -14.14
CA ALA A 21 25.32 27.87 -12.97
C ALA A 21 25.77 26.97 -11.80
N PRO A 22 25.59 27.40 -10.53
CA PRO A 22 26.10 26.68 -9.38
C PRO A 22 25.55 25.24 -9.36
N PRO A 23 26.38 24.23 -9.06
CA PRO A 23 26.05 22.81 -9.22
C PRO A 23 24.71 22.40 -8.59
N TYR A 24 24.32 23.04 -7.49
CA TYR A 24 23.15 22.70 -6.67
C TYR A 24 21.80 22.96 -7.38
N ALA A 25 21.74 23.93 -8.30
CA ALA A 25 20.49 24.32 -8.98
C ALA A 25 20.02 23.27 -10.00
N GLY A 26 20.95 22.51 -10.58
CA GLY A 26 20.65 21.40 -11.50
C GLY A 26 20.18 20.14 -10.78
N PHE A 27 20.82 19.80 -9.66
CA PHE A 27 20.41 18.67 -8.82
C PHE A 27 19.01 18.88 -8.24
N LEU A 28 18.68 20.09 -7.77
CA LEU A 28 17.37 20.37 -7.20
C LEU A 28 16.25 20.20 -8.24
N LYS A 29 16.43 20.69 -9.48
CA LYS A 29 15.40 20.56 -10.54
C LYS A 29 15.19 19.12 -11.02
N HIS A 30 16.22 18.29 -11.04
CA HIS A 30 16.09 16.89 -11.46
C HIS A 30 15.41 16.03 -10.38
N ASN A 31 15.75 16.27 -9.11
CA ASN A 31 15.24 15.52 -7.96
C ASN A 31 13.84 16.02 -7.51
N LEU A 32 13.45 17.25 -7.82
CA LEU A 32 12.14 17.79 -7.39
C LEU A 32 10.95 17.03 -8.00
N ARG A 33 11.10 16.43 -9.18
CA ARG A 33 10.05 15.58 -9.77
C ARG A 33 9.93 14.23 -9.07
N GLU A 34 11.06 13.69 -8.61
CA GLU A 34 11.14 12.39 -7.95
C GLU A 34 10.68 12.49 -6.47
N TYR A 35 11.08 13.55 -5.77
CA TYR A 35 10.63 13.84 -4.40
C TYR A 35 9.33 14.66 -4.34
N GLY A 36 8.78 15.09 -5.48
CA GLY A 36 7.62 15.98 -5.53
C GLY A 36 6.43 15.43 -4.75
N MET A 37 6.12 14.13 -4.91
CA MET A 37 5.04 13.49 -4.14
C MET A 37 5.32 13.44 -2.64
N LEU A 38 6.56 13.17 -2.22
CA LEU A 38 6.93 13.15 -0.81
C LEU A 38 6.87 14.55 -0.19
N ILE A 39 7.36 15.57 -0.91
CA ILE A 39 7.25 16.96 -0.49
C ILE A 39 5.78 17.37 -0.39
N SER A 40 4.96 17.01 -1.39
CA SER A 40 3.51 17.25 -1.34
C SER A 40 2.85 16.59 -0.14
N LEU A 41 3.19 15.34 0.17
CA LEU A 41 2.70 14.63 1.35
C LEU A 41 3.06 15.38 2.64
N VAL A 42 4.33 15.76 2.82
CA VAL A 42 4.80 16.50 4.01
C VAL A 42 4.08 17.84 4.16
N VAL A 43 3.92 18.59 3.06
CA VAL A 43 3.22 19.88 3.06
C VAL A 43 1.75 19.69 3.44
N ILE A 44 1.06 18.69 2.87
CA ILE A 44 -0.34 18.38 3.20
C ILE A 44 -0.46 17.95 4.67
N MET A 45 0.47 17.12 5.17
CA MET A 45 0.49 16.70 6.57
C MET A 45 0.69 17.89 7.51
N ALA A 46 1.63 18.80 7.21
CA ALA A 46 1.85 20.00 8.01
C ALA A 46 0.64 20.94 8.00
N LEU A 47 0.00 21.10 6.84
CA LEU A 47 -1.23 21.87 6.69
C LEU A 47 -2.35 21.30 7.56
N PHE A 48 -2.65 20.01 7.46
CA PHE A 48 -3.71 19.39 8.26
C PHE A 48 -3.35 19.30 9.74
N GLN A 49 -2.08 19.13 10.09
CA GLN A 49 -1.62 19.21 11.47
C GLN A 49 -1.92 20.59 12.08
N TYR A 50 -1.69 21.66 11.32
CA TYR A 50 -2.04 23.02 11.75
C TYR A 50 -3.56 23.24 11.79
N LEU A 51 -4.28 22.90 10.72
CA LEU A 51 -5.73 23.13 10.60
C LEU A 51 -6.56 22.29 11.59
N THR A 52 -6.02 21.17 12.06
CA THR A 52 -6.72 20.26 12.99
C THR A 52 -6.15 20.35 14.41
N GLU A 53 -5.47 21.45 14.74
CA GLU A 53 -4.94 21.75 16.08
C GLU A 53 -4.09 20.61 16.67
N GLY A 54 -3.33 19.94 15.81
CA GLY A 54 -2.41 18.89 16.21
C GLY A 54 -2.98 17.47 16.21
N THR A 55 -4.26 17.28 15.86
CA THR A 55 -4.95 15.99 15.91
C THR A 55 -4.33 14.94 14.98
N LEU A 56 -3.85 15.33 13.78
CA LEU A 56 -3.33 14.38 12.79
C LEU A 56 -2.18 13.52 13.33
N LEU A 57 -1.21 14.14 14.02
CA LEU A 57 -0.05 13.44 14.58
C LEU A 57 -0.27 12.91 16.00
N GLN A 58 -1.51 12.92 16.52
CA GLN A 58 -1.80 12.26 17.78
C GLN A 58 -1.52 10.75 17.67
N PRO A 59 -0.96 10.11 18.71
CA PRO A 59 -0.61 8.68 18.67
C PRO A 59 -1.76 7.78 18.21
N LEU A 60 -2.98 8.04 18.68
CA LEU A 60 -4.16 7.26 18.30
C LEU A 60 -4.48 7.36 16.81
N ASN A 61 -4.38 8.56 16.22
CA ASN A 61 -4.62 8.74 14.79
C ASN A 61 -3.53 8.10 13.93
N LEU A 62 -2.26 8.17 14.37
CA LEU A 62 -1.16 7.50 13.69
C LEU A 62 -1.33 5.97 13.76
N THR A 63 -1.69 5.42 14.93
CA THR A 63 -2.01 4.00 15.07
C THR A 63 -3.19 3.60 14.18
N ASN A 64 -4.27 4.39 14.14
CA ASN A 64 -5.41 4.12 13.27
C ASN A 64 -5.04 4.14 11.78
N LEU A 65 -4.20 5.09 11.34
CA LEU A 65 -3.70 5.13 9.96
C LEU A 65 -2.88 3.87 9.63
N VAL A 66 -2.01 3.43 10.53
CA VAL A 66 -1.23 2.20 10.35
C VAL A 66 -2.14 0.98 10.31
N LEU A 67 -3.10 0.86 11.23
CA LEU A 67 -4.05 -0.26 11.28
C LEU A 67 -4.93 -0.31 10.02
N GLN A 68 -5.42 0.84 9.54
CA GLN A 68 -6.21 0.93 8.30
C GLN A 68 -5.42 0.55 7.06
N ASN A 69 -4.10 0.76 7.03
CA ASN A 69 -3.24 0.38 5.91
C ASN A 69 -2.55 -0.97 6.08
N SER A 70 -2.64 -1.60 7.27
CA SER A 70 -1.96 -2.85 7.58
C SER A 70 -2.38 -3.98 6.63
N TYR A 71 -3.65 -4.02 6.22
CA TYR A 71 -4.12 -5.04 5.27
C TYR A 71 -3.46 -4.91 3.88
N ILE A 72 -3.15 -3.67 3.44
CA ILE A 72 -2.44 -3.43 2.17
C ILE A 72 -1.00 -3.92 2.27
N VAL A 73 -0.33 -3.68 3.41
CA VAL A 73 1.04 -4.14 3.66
C VAL A 73 1.11 -5.67 3.63
N ILE A 74 0.21 -6.34 4.35
CA ILE A 74 0.14 -7.82 4.36
C ILE A 74 -0.13 -8.36 2.95
N MET A 75 -1.07 -7.73 2.22
CA MET A 75 -1.37 -8.08 0.83
C MET A 75 -0.15 -7.93 -0.08
N ALA A 76 0.61 -6.84 0.07
CA ALA A 76 1.81 -6.58 -0.73
C ALA A 76 2.90 -7.63 -0.52
N LEU A 77 3.07 -8.13 0.72
CA LEU A 77 3.98 -9.23 1.02
C LEU A 77 3.58 -10.53 0.30
N GLY A 78 2.27 -10.81 0.21
CA GLY A 78 1.76 -11.94 -0.58
C GLY A 78 2.01 -11.77 -2.08
N MET A 79 1.74 -10.58 -2.62
CA MET A 79 1.97 -10.26 -4.03
C MET A 79 3.45 -10.32 -4.42
N LEU A 80 4.36 -10.03 -3.50
CA LEU A 80 5.81 -10.13 -3.75
C LEU A 80 6.18 -11.53 -4.27
N LEU A 81 5.63 -12.60 -3.67
CA LEU A 81 5.89 -13.97 -4.12
C LEU A 81 5.40 -14.22 -5.55
N VAL A 82 4.26 -13.64 -5.93
CA VAL A 82 3.70 -13.75 -7.29
C VAL A 82 4.59 -13.03 -8.31
N ILE A 83 5.04 -11.82 -7.98
CA ILE A 83 5.88 -11.00 -8.87
C ILE A 83 7.26 -11.63 -9.03
N VAL A 84 7.86 -12.14 -7.96
CA VAL A 84 9.15 -12.85 -8.00
C VAL A 84 9.06 -14.11 -8.87
N ALA A 85 7.90 -14.77 -8.89
CA ALA A 85 7.63 -15.89 -9.79
C ALA A 85 7.38 -15.47 -11.25
N GLY A 86 7.45 -14.17 -11.59
CA GLY A 86 7.25 -13.66 -12.95
C GLY A 86 5.78 -13.51 -13.38
N HIS A 87 4.85 -13.48 -12.42
CA HIS A 87 3.41 -13.38 -12.68
C HIS A 87 2.84 -12.03 -12.19
N ILE A 88 1.61 -11.72 -12.60
CA ILE A 88 0.86 -10.53 -12.15
C ILE A 88 -0.44 -10.99 -11.52
N ASP A 89 -0.79 -10.47 -10.35
CA ASP A 89 -2.08 -10.68 -9.70
C ASP A 89 -2.90 -9.40 -9.63
N LEU A 90 -3.93 -9.30 -10.47
CA LEU A 90 -4.91 -8.22 -10.45
C LEU A 90 -6.11 -8.51 -9.53
N SER A 91 -6.34 -9.76 -9.19
CA SER A 91 -7.51 -10.20 -8.41
C SER A 91 -7.37 -9.98 -6.92
N VAL A 92 -6.15 -9.91 -6.39
CA VAL A 92 -5.90 -9.89 -4.93
C VAL A 92 -6.77 -8.91 -4.15
N GLY A 93 -6.97 -7.68 -4.63
CA GLY A 93 -7.82 -6.69 -3.97
C GLY A 93 -9.30 -7.12 -3.92
N SER A 94 -9.81 -7.67 -5.01
CA SER A 94 -11.19 -8.19 -5.07
C SER A 94 -11.38 -9.47 -4.25
N VAL A 95 -10.34 -10.32 -4.14
CA VAL A 95 -10.36 -11.52 -3.29
C VAL A 95 -10.40 -11.09 -1.83
N VAL A 96 -9.57 -10.13 -1.41
CA VAL A 96 -9.64 -9.56 -0.05
C VAL A 96 -11.01 -8.95 0.22
N GLY A 97 -11.58 -8.22 -0.74
CA GLY A 97 -12.96 -7.70 -0.63
C GLY A 97 -14.00 -8.80 -0.44
N PHE A 98 -13.94 -9.87 -1.25
CA PHE A 98 -14.83 -11.02 -1.14
C PHE A 98 -14.68 -11.79 0.18
N ILE A 99 -13.45 -12.01 0.65
CA ILE A 99 -13.20 -12.69 1.93
C ILE A 99 -13.65 -11.82 3.11
N GLY A 100 -13.48 -10.49 3.03
CA GLY A 100 -14.03 -9.55 4.01
C GLY A 100 -15.55 -9.56 4.03
N ALA A 101 -16.18 -9.61 2.86
CA ALA A 101 -17.60 -9.80 2.69
C ALA A 101 -18.11 -11.11 3.32
N LEU A 102 -17.43 -12.21 3.05
CA LEU A 102 -17.71 -13.51 3.66
C LEU A 102 -17.60 -13.45 5.19
N ALA A 103 -16.54 -12.84 5.71
CA ALA A 103 -16.35 -12.66 7.15
C ALA A 103 -17.50 -11.86 7.77
N ALA A 104 -17.92 -10.78 7.11
CA ALA A 104 -19.05 -9.95 7.57
C ALA A 104 -20.35 -10.75 7.61
N VAL A 105 -20.67 -11.53 6.57
CA VAL A 105 -21.88 -12.36 6.56
C VAL A 105 -21.83 -13.45 7.64
N LEU A 106 -20.72 -14.17 7.76
CA LEU A 106 -20.58 -15.22 8.77
C LEU A 106 -20.69 -14.66 10.20
N MET A 107 -19.96 -13.59 10.52
CA MET A 107 -19.89 -13.08 11.89
C MET A 107 -21.06 -12.18 12.28
N VAL A 108 -21.63 -11.42 11.33
CA VAL A 108 -22.68 -10.43 11.63
C VAL A 108 -24.07 -10.97 11.34
N GLN A 109 -24.28 -11.65 10.20
CA GLN A 109 -25.61 -12.13 9.82
C GLN A 109 -25.90 -13.54 10.35
N PHE A 110 -24.90 -14.42 10.33
CA PHE A 110 -25.03 -15.78 10.88
C PHE A 110 -24.53 -15.92 12.31
N GLU A 111 -24.03 -14.82 12.91
CA GLU A 111 -23.57 -14.75 14.30
C GLU A 111 -22.52 -15.82 14.66
N TRP A 112 -21.71 -16.25 13.69
CA TRP A 112 -20.62 -17.17 13.95
C TRP A 112 -19.57 -16.52 14.84
N HIS A 113 -19.02 -17.30 15.77
CA HIS A 113 -17.84 -16.88 16.52
C HIS A 113 -16.70 -16.57 15.54
N PHE A 114 -15.92 -15.52 15.83
CA PHE A 114 -14.84 -15.08 14.96
C PHE A 114 -13.80 -16.18 14.62
N VAL A 115 -13.52 -17.12 15.53
CA VAL A 115 -12.51 -18.17 15.32
C VAL A 115 -12.89 -19.10 14.15
N PRO A 116 -14.03 -19.82 14.16
CA PRO A 116 -14.42 -20.65 13.03
C PRO A 116 -14.65 -19.84 11.75
N ALA A 117 -15.19 -18.61 11.85
CA ALA A 117 -15.35 -17.74 10.69
C ALA A 117 -13.99 -17.38 10.05
N THR A 118 -12.98 -17.05 10.85
CA THR A 118 -11.61 -16.79 10.36
C THR A 118 -11.01 -18.03 9.69
N VAL A 119 -11.18 -19.22 10.25
CA VAL A 119 -10.70 -20.47 9.64
C VAL A 119 -11.34 -20.69 8.26
N VAL A 120 -12.67 -20.50 8.14
CA VAL A 120 -13.36 -20.61 6.86
C VAL A 120 -12.86 -19.57 5.86
N CYS A 121 -12.66 -18.33 6.28
CA CYS A 121 -12.10 -17.26 5.43
C CYS A 121 -10.69 -17.60 4.92
N LEU A 122 -9.81 -18.13 5.77
CA LEU A 122 -8.47 -18.55 5.38
C LEU A 122 -8.50 -19.70 4.38
N LEU A 123 -9.34 -20.72 4.63
CA LEU A 123 -9.50 -21.85 3.71
C LEU A 123 -10.09 -21.41 2.36
N ALA A 124 -11.07 -20.51 2.37
CA ALA A 124 -11.66 -19.97 1.14
C ALA A 124 -10.62 -19.17 0.34
N GLY A 125 -9.85 -18.29 0.99
CA GLY A 125 -8.78 -17.53 0.33
C GLY A 125 -7.70 -18.44 -0.26
N ALA A 126 -7.27 -19.46 0.49
CA ALA A 126 -6.31 -20.46 0.02
C ALA A 126 -6.84 -21.26 -1.17
N ALA A 127 -8.12 -21.67 -1.13
CA ALA A 127 -8.78 -22.39 -2.22
C ALA A 127 -8.88 -21.53 -3.49
N ILE A 128 -9.22 -20.25 -3.35
CA ILE A 128 -9.25 -19.30 -4.48
C ILE A 128 -7.86 -19.15 -5.09
N GLY A 129 -6.84 -18.90 -4.28
CA GLY A 129 -5.45 -18.78 -4.75
C GLY A 129 -4.96 -20.05 -5.43
N ALA A 130 -5.28 -21.22 -4.86
CA ALA A 130 -4.95 -22.52 -5.45
C ALA A 130 -5.67 -22.74 -6.78
N ALA A 131 -6.95 -22.37 -6.89
CA ALA A 131 -7.70 -22.48 -8.15
C ALA A 131 -7.11 -21.59 -9.24
N GLN A 132 -6.80 -20.32 -8.93
CA GLN A 132 -6.15 -19.42 -9.90
C GLN A 132 -4.75 -19.92 -10.27
N GLY A 133 -3.96 -20.36 -9.29
CA GLY A 133 -2.65 -20.97 -9.52
C GLY A 133 -2.71 -22.24 -10.35
N TRP A 134 -3.76 -23.05 -10.20
CA TRP A 134 -3.99 -24.27 -10.98
C TRP A 134 -4.18 -23.98 -12.47
N PHE A 135 -4.99 -22.97 -12.82
CA PHE A 135 -5.16 -22.54 -14.21
C PHE A 135 -3.85 -22.03 -14.82
N VAL A 136 -3.05 -21.30 -14.04
CA VAL A 136 -1.76 -20.78 -14.50
C VAL A 136 -0.75 -21.93 -14.69
N ALA A 137 -0.61 -22.81 -13.70
CA ALA A 137 0.41 -23.86 -13.69
C ALA A 137 0.13 -25.02 -14.65
N PHE A 138 -1.10 -25.51 -14.70
CA PHE A 138 -1.45 -26.72 -15.47
C PHE A 138 -2.01 -26.41 -16.84
N PHE A 139 -2.91 -25.42 -16.95
CA PHE A 139 -3.48 -25.02 -18.23
C PHE A 139 -2.62 -24.01 -19.00
N ARG A 140 -1.55 -23.50 -18.39
CA ARG A 140 -0.62 -22.52 -18.99
C ARG A 140 -1.32 -21.26 -19.52
N ILE A 141 -2.42 -20.88 -18.88
CA ILE A 141 -3.10 -19.62 -19.20
C ILE A 141 -2.30 -18.47 -18.57
N PRO A 142 -2.03 -17.37 -19.30
CA PRO A 142 -1.36 -16.21 -18.73
C PRO A 142 -2.03 -15.71 -17.44
N SER A 143 -1.24 -15.48 -16.38
CA SER A 143 -1.74 -15.08 -15.06
C SER A 143 -2.55 -13.79 -15.07
N PHE A 144 -2.19 -12.82 -15.91
CA PHE A 144 -2.97 -11.61 -16.12
C PHE A 144 -4.43 -11.91 -16.49
N ILE A 145 -4.68 -12.88 -17.37
CA ILE A 145 -6.04 -13.22 -17.83
C ILE A 145 -6.81 -13.92 -16.70
N VAL A 146 -6.18 -14.88 -16.03
CA VAL A 146 -6.80 -15.63 -14.91
C VAL A 146 -7.15 -14.69 -13.76
N THR A 147 -6.28 -13.74 -13.45
CA THR A 147 -6.46 -12.81 -12.33
C THR A 147 -7.38 -11.64 -12.67
N LEU A 148 -7.41 -11.16 -13.92
CA LEU A 148 -8.42 -10.18 -14.36
C LEU A 148 -9.82 -10.81 -14.35
N ALA A 149 -9.98 -12.01 -14.89
CA ALA A 149 -11.26 -12.74 -14.85
C ALA A 149 -11.67 -13.02 -13.39
N GLY A 150 -10.74 -13.50 -12.57
CA GLY A 150 -10.95 -13.68 -11.14
C GLY A 150 -11.40 -12.39 -10.46
N MET A 151 -10.80 -11.25 -10.82
CA MET A 151 -11.17 -9.96 -10.26
C MET A 151 -12.65 -9.62 -10.46
N LEU A 152 -13.15 -9.83 -11.68
CA LEU A 152 -14.56 -9.60 -12.01
C LEU A 152 -15.49 -10.57 -11.28
N VAL A 153 -15.10 -11.85 -11.21
CA VAL A 153 -15.87 -12.89 -10.50
C VAL A 153 -15.99 -12.55 -9.02
N PHE A 154 -14.88 -12.30 -8.31
CA PHE A 154 -14.91 -12.04 -6.87
C PHE A 154 -15.53 -10.70 -6.53
N LYS A 155 -15.39 -9.69 -7.40
CA LYS A 155 -16.13 -8.43 -7.25
C LYS A 155 -17.64 -8.64 -7.38
N GLY A 156 -18.08 -9.44 -8.37
CA GLY A 156 -19.48 -9.81 -8.54
C GLY A 156 -20.02 -10.66 -7.39
N LEU A 157 -19.25 -11.65 -6.93
CA LEU A 157 -19.61 -12.48 -5.78
C LEU A 157 -19.68 -11.66 -4.50
N SER A 158 -18.77 -10.71 -4.27
CA SER A 158 -18.82 -9.81 -3.13
C SER A 158 -20.10 -8.96 -3.17
N LEU A 159 -20.48 -8.45 -4.34
CA LEU A 159 -21.72 -7.69 -4.52
C LEU A 159 -22.95 -8.56 -4.27
N ALA A 160 -22.93 -9.81 -4.74
CA ALA A 160 -24.02 -10.78 -4.53
C ALA A 160 -24.13 -11.20 -3.04
N LEU A 161 -23.01 -11.37 -2.33
CA LEU A 161 -23.02 -11.74 -0.92
C LEU A 161 -23.56 -10.60 -0.04
N LEU A 162 -23.17 -9.36 -0.34
CA LEU A 162 -23.56 -8.19 0.45
C LEU A 162 -24.87 -7.57 0.00
N GLN A 163 -25.40 -7.97 -1.16
CA GLN A 163 -26.55 -7.30 -1.80
C GLN A 163 -26.33 -5.79 -1.95
N GLY A 164 -25.07 -5.38 -2.17
CA GLY A 164 -24.67 -3.97 -2.26
C GLY A 164 -24.75 -3.17 -0.94
N GLN A 165 -24.95 -3.82 0.20
CA GLN A 165 -25.00 -3.17 1.52
C GLN A 165 -23.65 -3.24 2.25
N SER A 166 -23.40 -2.27 3.13
CA SER A 166 -22.31 -2.36 4.10
C SER A 166 -22.77 -3.17 5.31
N VAL A 167 -22.03 -4.22 5.67
CA VAL A 167 -22.39 -5.15 6.76
C VAL A 167 -21.47 -4.92 7.95
N GLY A 168 -22.05 -4.57 9.09
CA GLY A 168 -21.38 -4.34 10.37
C GLY A 168 -22.40 -3.88 11.41
N PRO A 169 -21.98 -3.60 12.66
CA PRO A 169 -20.62 -3.72 13.19
C PRO A 169 -20.23 -5.18 13.47
N PHE A 170 -18.92 -5.47 13.49
CA PHE A 170 -18.40 -6.78 13.90
C PHE A 170 -18.53 -6.99 15.41
N PRO A 171 -18.48 -8.24 15.92
CA PRO A 171 -18.51 -8.52 17.36
C PRO A 171 -17.40 -7.77 18.12
N PRO A 172 -17.66 -7.23 19.34
CA PRO A 172 -16.68 -6.45 20.09
C PRO A 172 -15.37 -7.19 20.35
N THR A 173 -15.44 -8.49 20.63
CA THR A 173 -14.27 -9.36 20.85
C THR A 173 -13.37 -9.44 19.62
N PHE A 174 -13.94 -9.38 18.40
CA PHE A 174 -13.15 -9.33 17.16
C PHE A 174 -12.56 -7.93 16.94
N GLN A 175 -13.32 -6.87 17.24
CA GLN A 175 -12.81 -5.50 17.12
C GLN A 175 -11.59 -5.27 18.03
N LEU A 176 -11.63 -5.80 19.26
CA LEU A 176 -10.52 -5.72 20.22
C LEU A 176 -9.23 -6.40 19.72
N LEU A 177 -9.31 -7.32 18.77
CA LEU A 177 -8.10 -7.92 18.16
C LEU A 177 -7.32 -6.90 17.31
N SER A 178 -8.01 -5.88 16.79
CA SER A 178 -7.43 -4.82 15.97
C SER A 178 -7.17 -3.53 16.76
N SER A 179 -8.13 -3.10 17.59
CA SER A 179 -8.07 -1.83 18.34
C SER A 179 -7.75 -1.96 19.82
N GLY A 180 -7.58 -3.21 20.32
CA GLY A 180 -7.25 -3.47 21.70
C GLY A 180 -5.81 -3.06 22.02
N PHE A 181 -5.64 -2.37 23.13
CA PHE A 181 -4.32 -2.05 23.69
C PHE A 181 -3.98 -3.03 24.80
N ILE A 182 -2.70 -3.36 24.96
CA ILE A 182 -2.22 -4.16 26.09
C ILE A 182 -2.60 -3.42 27.40
N PRO A 183 -3.16 -4.12 28.40
CA PRO A 183 -3.40 -3.54 29.71
C PRO A 183 -2.10 -2.97 30.29
N ASP A 184 -2.14 -1.74 30.78
CA ASP A 184 -0.97 -1.12 31.39
C ASP A 184 -0.92 -1.49 32.87
N TRP A 185 -0.26 -2.62 33.15
CA TRP A 185 -0.05 -3.13 34.51
C TRP A 185 0.83 -2.23 35.39
N LEU A 186 1.50 -1.24 34.78
CA LEU A 186 2.46 -0.34 35.41
C LEU A 186 1.94 1.10 35.58
N GLU A 187 0.63 1.32 35.39
CA GLU A 187 -0.09 2.60 35.64
C GLU A 187 0.68 3.86 35.19
N GLY A 188 1.18 3.88 33.94
CA GLY A 188 1.72 5.10 33.37
C GLY A 188 0.60 6.01 32.87
N GLU A 189 0.33 7.14 33.54
CA GLU A 189 -0.77 8.06 33.18
C GLU A 189 -0.69 8.63 31.75
N THR A 190 0.50 8.63 31.12
CA THR A 190 0.74 9.26 29.81
C THR A 190 1.34 8.33 28.75
N LEU A 191 2.02 7.26 29.15
CA LEU A 191 2.67 6.30 28.26
C LEU A 191 2.31 4.89 28.69
N ARG A 192 1.77 4.09 27.76
CA ARG A 192 1.49 2.67 28.01
C ARG A 192 2.81 1.89 28.05
N THR A 193 3.41 1.85 29.22
CA THR A 193 4.76 1.31 29.43
C THR A 193 4.84 -0.18 29.11
N THR A 194 3.80 -0.96 29.38
CA THR A 194 3.75 -2.39 29.04
C THR A 194 3.78 -2.64 27.54
N SER A 195 3.06 -1.84 26.75
CA SER A 195 3.08 -1.90 25.29
C SER A 195 4.46 -1.56 24.72
N LEU A 196 5.15 -0.60 25.33
CA LEU A 196 6.48 -0.16 24.90
C LEU A 196 7.55 -1.21 25.20
N LEU A 197 7.51 -1.81 26.39
CA LEU A 197 8.40 -2.90 26.78
C LEU A 197 8.18 -4.17 25.95
N ALA A 198 6.92 -4.53 25.68
CA ALA A 198 6.59 -5.64 24.79
C ALA A 198 7.09 -5.37 23.36
N GLY A 199 6.91 -4.14 22.87
CA GLY A 199 7.42 -3.72 21.56
C GLY A 199 8.94 -3.87 21.45
N ILE A 200 9.69 -3.40 22.46
CA ILE A 200 11.16 -3.55 22.51
C ILE A 200 11.59 -5.01 22.65
N GLY A 201 10.83 -5.84 23.37
CA GLY A 201 11.16 -7.26 23.53
C GLY A 201 10.90 -8.12 22.29
N VAL A 202 10.06 -7.65 21.36
CA VAL A 202 9.69 -8.34 20.11
C VAL A 202 10.48 -7.83 18.90
N ALA A 203 10.94 -6.56 18.93
CA ALA A 203 11.76 -5.95 17.90
C ALA A 203 13.24 -6.38 17.98
#